data_AF-A0A6G5ABN0-F1
#
_entry.id   AF-A0A6G5ABN0-F1
#
_cell.length_a   1.000
_cell.length_b   1.000
_cell.length_c   1.000
_cell.angle_alpha   90.00
_cell.angle_beta   90.00
_cell.angle_gamma   90.00
#
_symmetry.space_group_name_H-M   'P 1'
#
loop_
_entity.id
_entity.type
_entity.pdbx_description
1 polymer ?
#
loop_
_entity_poly.entity_id
_entity_poly.type
_entity_poly.pdbx_seq_one_letter_code
_entity_poly.pdbx_strand_id
1 'polypeptide(L)'
;NGLVTTPTPTPTTLFSRTATEEQEQYARGFVDALAQLHQQQQQTQQQPPQLQQQITSGPDMSDSGASTSNDSFILPSSSEHSATGGDVKDEPQTVPRLGATPPLSPIDMRDQERIKLERKRLRNRIAASKCRKRKLERISRLEEKVHALKTENSELGTVVSVLRDQVCRLKQEVMTHVKQGCQIMMSSYAP
;
A
#
# COMPACT_ATOMS: atom_id res chain seq x y z
N ASN A 1 -46.52 -19.69 -1.88
CA ASN A 1 -46.12 -18.64 -0.92
C ASN A 1 -45.41 -19.27 0.27
N GLY A 2 -44.09 -19.34 0.22
CA GLY A 2 -43.25 -19.86 1.30
C GLY A 2 -41.85 -19.31 1.15
N LEU A 3 -41.63 -18.09 1.66
CA LEU A 3 -40.37 -17.38 1.62
C LEU A 3 -39.45 -17.97 2.70
N VAL A 4 -38.46 -18.76 2.29
CA VAL A 4 -37.37 -19.20 3.17
C VAL A 4 -36.39 -18.04 3.29
N THR A 5 -36.45 -17.32 4.41
CA THR A 5 -35.47 -16.28 4.75
C THR A 5 -34.28 -16.92 5.43
N THR A 6 -33.16 -17.08 4.72
CA THR A 6 -31.86 -17.41 5.34
C THR A 6 -31.25 -16.14 5.93
N PRO A 7 -30.91 -16.07 7.23
CA PRO A 7 -30.26 -14.89 7.80
C PRO A 7 -28.80 -14.79 7.30
N THR A 8 -28.49 -13.70 6.60
CA THR A 8 -27.13 -13.32 6.19
C THR A 8 -26.28 -13.01 7.43
N PRO A 9 -25.15 -13.70 7.68
CA PRO A 9 -24.28 -13.35 8.79
C PRO A 9 -23.62 -11.98 8.52
N THR A 10 -23.90 -11.03 9.40
CA THR A 10 -23.31 -9.69 9.40
C THR A 10 -21.80 -9.81 9.70
N PRO A 11 -20.90 -9.13 8.97
CA PRO A 11 -19.47 -9.17 9.28
C PRO A 11 -19.19 -8.30 10.50
N THR A 12 -19.35 -8.87 11.70
CA THR A 12 -18.88 -8.25 12.94
C THR A 12 -17.36 -8.30 12.95
N THR A 13 -16.76 -7.14 12.70
CA THR A 13 -15.33 -6.87 12.82
C THR A 13 -14.86 -7.06 14.27
N LEU A 14 -14.47 -8.28 14.63
CA LEU A 14 -13.67 -8.57 15.81
C LEU A 14 -12.57 -9.55 15.40
N PHE A 15 -11.46 -9.00 14.89
CA PHE A 15 -10.26 -9.78 14.59
C PHE A 15 -9.71 -10.36 15.90
N SER A 16 -10.00 -11.63 16.15
CA SER A 16 -9.26 -12.45 17.09
C SER A 16 -7.78 -12.47 16.68
N ARG A 17 -6.88 -12.11 17.60
CA ARG A 17 -5.41 -12.26 17.40
C ARG A 17 -4.93 -13.68 17.66
N THR A 18 -5.80 -14.56 18.15
CA THR A 18 -5.50 -15.96 18.42
C THR A 18 -6.10 -16.82 17.31
N ALA A 19 -5.28 -17.70 16.73
CA ALA A 19 -5.77 -18.70 15.79
C ALA A 19 -6.84 -19.56 16.48
N THR A 20 -7.93 -19.88 15.79
CA THR A 20 -8.88 -20.86 16.30
C THR A 20 -8.26 -22.25 16.24
N GLU A 21 -8.73 -23.17 17.09
CA GLU A 21 -8.21 -24.55 17.14
C GLU A 21 -8.26 -25.24 15.75
N GLU A 22 -9.32 -24.98 14.97
CA GLU A 22 -9.47 -25.49 13.61
C GLU A 22 -8.42 -24.92 12.63
N GLN A 23 -8.07 -23.63 12.78
CA GLN A 23 -7.01 -22.99 11.98
C GLN A 23 -5.63 -23.55 12.33
N GLU A 24 -5.38 -23.86 13.62
CA GLU A 24 -4.15 -24.54 14.03
C GLU A 24 -4.06 -25.94 13.44
N GLN A 25 -5.15 -26.72 13.50
CA GLN A 25 -5.19 -28.07 12.91
C GLN A 25 -4.98 -28.05 11.40
N TYR A 26 -5.58 -27.08 10.69
CA TYR A 26 -5.36 -26.90 9.26
C TYR A 26 -3.90 -26.55 8.93
N ALA A 27 -3.24 -25.73 9.76
CA ALA A 27 -1.86 -25.31 9.53
C ALA A 27 -0.80 -26.34 9.97
N ARG A 28 -1.15 -27.32 10.82
CA ARG A 28 -0.19 -28.33 11.35
C ARG A 28 0.58 -29.05 10.26
N GLY A 29 -0.10 -29.52 9.20
CA GLY A 29 0.56 -30.25 8.11
C GLY A 29 1.65 -29.43 7.40
N PHE A 30 1.46 -28.12 7.26
CA PHE A 30 2.47 -27.23 6.67
C PHE A 30 3.68 -27.04 7.59
N VAL A 31 3.44 -26.88 8.90
CA VAL A 31 4.50 -26.73 9.90
C VAL A 31 5.33 -28.01 9.99
N ASP A 32 4.68 -29.17 10.03
CA ASP A 32 5.33 -30.48 10.09
C ASP A 32 6.17 -30.75 8.83
N ALA A 33 5.64 -30.44 7.64
CA ALA A 33 6.38 -30.57 6.39
C ALA A 33 7.61 -29.64 6.33
N LEU A 34 7.50 -28.39 6.81
CA LEU A 34 8.62 -27.46 6.89
C LEU A 34 9.69 -27.93 7.88
N ALA A 35 9.29 -28.51 9.01
CA ALA A 35 10.23 -29.10 9.97
C ALA A 35 10.99 -30.29 9.37
N GLN A 36 10.30 -31.16 8.63
CA GLN A 36 10.93 -32.28 7.92
C GLN A 36 11.93 -31.80 6.86
N LEU A 37 11.60 -30.75 6.10
CA LEU A 37 12.50 -30.18 5.10
C LEU A 37 13.78 -29.62 5.74
N HIS A 38 13.65 -28.88 6.85
CA HIS A 38 14.81 -28.39 7.59
C HIS A 38 15.67 -29.53 8.15
N GLN A 39 15.06 -30.62 8.61
CA GLN A 39 15.78 -31.79 9.11
C GLN A 39 16.53 -32.53 7.99
N GLN A 40 15.91 -32.67 6.82
CA GLN A 40 16.54 -33.23 5.62
C GLN A 40 17.73 -32.39 5.16
N GLN A 41 17.59 -31.05 5.21
CA GLN A 41 18.66 -30.12 4.84
C GLN A 41 19.83 -30.11 5.84
N GLN A 42 19.56 -30.37 7.13
CA GLN A 42 20.62 -30.46 8.15
C GLN A 42 21.41 -31.77 8.06
N GLN A 43 20.79 -32.89 7.67
CA GLN A 43 21.51 -34.15 7.46
C GLN A 43 22.48 -34.13 6.26
N THR A 44 22.26 -33.24 5.29
CA THR A 44 23.15 -33.11 4.11
C THR A 44 24.39 -32.22 4.35
N GLN A 45 24.57 -31.61 5.53
CA GLN A 45 25.66 -30.67 5.80
C GLN A 45 26.88 -31.23 6.58
N GLN A 46 27.02 -32.56 6.74
CA GLN A 46 28.19 -33.17 7.38
C GLN A 46 29.12 -33.96 6.43
N GLN A 47 29.37 -33.47 5.20
CA GLN A 47 30.52 -33.95 4.41
C GLN A 47 31.35 -32.79 3.85
N PRO A 48 32.70 -32.84 3.93
CA PRO A 48 33.58 -31.85 3.32
C PRO A 48 33.49 -31.92 1.78
N PRO A 49 33.71 -30.81 1.06
CA PRO A 49 33.41 -30.72 -0.36
C PRO A 49 34.39 -31.54 -1.19
N GLN A 50 33.93 -32.67 -1.73
CA GLN A 50 34.56 -33.34 -2.86
C GLN A 50 33.84 -32.93 -4.14
N LEU A 51 34.60 -32.31 -5.04
CA LEU A 51 34.17 -32.02 -6.41
C LEU A 51 33.82 -33.34 -7.12
N GLN A 52 32.52 -33.61 -7.30
CA GLN A 52 32.10 -34.61 -8.29
C GLN A 52 30.85 -34.13 -9.01
N GLN A 53 31.08 -33.75 -10.27
CA GLN A 53 30.09 -33.55 -11.30
C GLN A 53 29.42 -34.89 -11.63
N GLN A 54 28.13 -35.05 -11.39
CA GLN A 54 27.36 -36.07 -12.12
C GLN A 54 25.87 -35.77 -12.23
N ILE A 55 25.45 -35.87 -13.49
CA ILE A 55 24.14 -35.74 -14.10
C ILE A 55 23.22 -36.85 -13.61
N THR A 56 21.99 -36.57 -13.15
CA THR A 56 20.82 -37.48 -13.33
C THR A 56 19.48 -36.74 -13.16
N SER A 57 18.63 -36.93 -14.19
CA SER A 57 17.15 -37.00 -14.24
C SER A 57 16.32 -36.52 -13.02
N GLY A 58 15.56 -35.43 -13.23
CA GLY A 58 14.39 -35.09 -12.40
C GLY A 58 13.13 -35.84 -12.88
N PRO A 59 12.16 -36.12 -11.99
CA PRO A 59 10.93 -36.78 -12.37
C PRO A 59 9.91 -35.80 -12.96
N ASP A 60 9.32 -36.30 -14.05
CA ASP A 60 8.03 -36.01 -14.67
C ASP A 60 7.01 -35.28 -13.77
N MET A 61 6.53 -34.12 -14.24
CA MET A 61 5.40 -33.41 -13.64
C MET A 61 4.19 -33.64 -14.53
N SER A 62 3.30 -34.49 -14.04
CA SER A 62 2.04 -34.82 -14.71
C SER A 62 1.12 -33.61 -14.81
N ASP A 63 0.64 -33.44 -16.04
CA ASP A 63 -0.50 -32.65 -16.48
C ASP A 63 -1.77 -32.96 -15.67
N SER A 64 -2.50 -31.91 -15.29
CA SER A 64 -3.92 -32.00 -14.93
C SER A 64 -4.56 -30.64 -15.17
N GLY A 65 -5.14 -30.51 -16.36
CA GLY A 65 -5.99 -29.40 -16.74
C GLY A 65 -7.28 -29.33 -15.92
N ALA A 66 -7.75 -28.11 -15.73
CA ALA A 66 -9.15 -27.81 -15.50
C ALA A 66 -9.46 -26.46 -16.15
N SER A 67 -10.21 -26.53 -17.25
CA SER A 67 -10.77 -25.38 -17.95
C SER A 67 -12.16 -25.02 -17.42
N THR A 68 -12.49 -23.73 -17.55
CA THR A 68 -13.84 -23.11 -17.55
C THR A 68 -14.61 -23.13 -16.23
N SER A 69 -15.07 -21.99 -15.69
CA SER A 69 -16.16 -21.21 -16.32
C SER A 69 -16.23 -19.76 -15.79
N ASN A 70 -16.21 -18.83 -16.74
CA ASN A 70 -17.15 -17.71 -16.94
C ASN A 70 -17.72 -17.00 -15.69
N ASP A 71 -17.39 -15.72 -15.53
CA ASP A 71 -18.39 -14.74 -15.05
C ASP A 71 -18.25 -13.41 -15.78
N SER A 72 -19.39 -12.92 -16.24
CA SER A 72 -19.57 -11.74 -17.08
C SER A 72 -19.78 -10.54 -16.20
N PHE A 73 -18.88 -9.56 -16.21
CA PHE A 73 -19.14 -8.26 -15.60
C PHE A 73 -19.26 -7.17 -16.66
N ILE A 74 -20.52 -6.76 -16.88
CA ILE A 74 -20.93 -5.60 -17.66
C ILE A 74 -20.55 -4.33 -16.90
N LEU A 75 -19.89 -3.39 -17.58
CA LEU A 75 -19.66 -2.03 -17.08
C LEU A 75 -20.49 -1.04 -17.92
N PRO A 76 -21.28 -0.14 -17.31
CA PRO A 76 -21.93 0.94 -18.05
C PRO A 76 -20.97 2.11 -18.23
N SER A 77 -20.80 2.57 -19.48
CA SER A 77 -20.07 3.79 -19.81
C SER A 77 -21.05 4.96 -19.80
N SER A 78 -20.98 5.82 -18.79
CA SER A 78 -21.63 7.13 -18.77
C SER A 78 -20.78 8.17 -19.50
N SER A 79 -21.43 8.83 -20.45
CA SER A 79 -20.93 9.90 -21.32
C SER A 79 -20.54 11.15 -20.54
N GLU A 80 -19.41 11.76 -20.91
CA GLU A 80 -19.23 13.21 -20.76
C GLU A 80 -18.70 13.80 -22.07
N HIS A 81 -19.43 14.79 -22.56
CA HIS A 81 -19.19 15.53 -23.78
C HIS A 81 -18.34 16.75 -23.44
N SER A 82 -17.30 17.03 -24.21
CA SER A 82 -16.85 18.42 -24.42
C SER A 82 -16.11 18.57 -25.74
N ALA A 83 -16.56 19.59 -26.47
CA ALA A 83 -16.29 19.90 -27.85
C ALA A 83 -15.00 20.71 -28.03
N THR A 84 -14.34 20.55 -29.19
CA THR A 84 -13.82 21.67 -30.01
C THR A 84 -13.45 21.19 -31.42
N GLY A 85 -14.24 21.62 -32.40
CA GLY A 85 -13.84 22.16 -33.73
C GLY A 85 -12.90 21.37 -34.66
N GLY A 86 -13.41 21.05 -35.86
CA GLY A 86 -12.57 20.98 -37.05
C GLY A 86 -13.02 19.96 -38.11
N ASP A 87 -13.68 20.49 -39.14
CA ASP A 87 -13.75 19.98 -40.53
C ASP A 87 -14.50 18.66 -40.81
N VAL A 88 -15.65 18.83 -41.44
CA VAL A 88 -16.48 17.80 -42.07
C VAL A 88 -15.81 17.41 -43.39
N LYS A 89 -15.22 16.21 -43.44
CA LYS A 89 -15.03 15.50 -44.70
C LYS A 89 -15.65 14.11 -44.59
N ASP A 90 -16.74 13.99 -45.34
CA ASP A 90 -17.46 12.76 -45.68
C ASP A 90 -16.46 11.74 -46.23
N GLU A 91 -16.20 10.69 -45.45
CA GLU A 91 -15.54 9.46 -45.92
C GLU A 91 -16.21 8.30 -45.19
N PRO A 92 -16.78 7.31 -45.90
CA PRO A 92 -17.59 6.28 -45.30
C PRO A 92 -16.79 5.52 -44.25
N GLN A 93 -17.43 5.28 -43.10
CA GLN A 93 -16.98 4.43 -42.00
C GLN A 93 -16.35 3.14 -42.52
N THR A 94 -15.05 3.19 -42.77
CA THR A 94 -14.24 2.04 -43.09
C THR A 94 -13.65 1.59 -41.78
N VAL A 95 -14.22 0.51 -41.24
CA VAL A 95 -13.59 -0.30 -40.21
C VAL A 95 -12.08 -0.36 -40.51
N PRO A 96 -11.17 0.07 -39.62
CA PRO A 96 -9.74 -0.17 -39.81
C PRO A 96 -9.46 -1.67 -39.69
N ARG A 97 -9.80 -2.43 -40.74
CA ARG A 97 -9.21 -3.73 -41.05
C ARG A 97 -7.90 -3.46 -41.77
N LEU A 98 -6.96 -2.81 -41.09
CA LEU A 98 -5.56 -2.83 -41.51
C LEU A 98 -4.97 -4.12 -40.98
N GLY A 99 -5.06 -5.14 -41.84
CA GLY A 99 -4.50 -6.46 -41.64
C GLY A 99 -3.00 -6.39 -41.33
N ALA A 100 -2.68 -6.60 -40.06
CA ALA A 100 -1.44 -7.17 -39.61
C ALA A 100 -1.63 -7.75 -38.20
N THR A 101 -2.67 -8.58 -37.98
CA THR A 101 -2.44 -9.68 -37.06
C THR A 101 -1.50 -10.61 -37.81
N PRO A 102 -0.24 -10.79 -37.37
CA PRO A 102 0.62 -11.77 -38.01
C PRO A 102 -0.16 -13.08 -38.10
N PRO A 103 -0.10 -13.81 -39.22
CA PRO A 103 -0.62 -15.18 -39.23
C PRO A 103 -0.01 -15.87 -38.02
N LEU A 104 -0.83 -16.62 -37.27
CA LEU A 104 -0.33 -17.44 -36.17
C LEU A 104 0.52 -18.56 -36.79
N SER A 105 1.72 -18.21 -37.28
CA SER A 105 2.83 -19.14 -37.39
C SER A 105 2.88 -19.87 -36.05
N PRO A 106 3.05 -21.21 -36.02
CA PRO A 106 3.15 -21.96 -34.78
C PRO A 106 4.09 -21.23 -33.81
N ILE A 107 3.49 -20.56 -32.83
CA ILE A 107 4.23 -19.76 -31.86
C ILE A 107 4.93 -20.79 -31.00
N ASP A 108 6.26 -20.75 -30.99
CA ASP A 108 7.04 -21.57 -30.07
C ASP A 108 6.55 -21.26 -28.64
N MET A 109 5.91 -22.24 -28.01
CA MET A 109 5.35 -22.14 -26.66
C MET A 109 6.39 -21.62 -25.67
N ARG A 110 7.66 -22.00 -25.85
CA ARG A 110 8.78 -21.60 -25.01
C ARG A 110 9.12 -20.10 -25.17
N ASP A 111 8.98 -19.57 -26.37
CA ASP A 111 9.16 -18.13 -26.62
C ASP A 111 7.96 -17.31 -26.13
N GLN A 112 6.74 -17.81 -26.28
CA GLN A 112 5.54 -17.15 -25.76
C GLN A 112 5.57 -17.05 -24.23
N GLU A 113 6.03 -18.10 -23.55
CA GLU A 113 6.25 -18.14 -22.11
C GLU A 113 7.31 -17.13 -21.67
N ARG A 114 8.44 -17.06 -22.38
CA ARG A 114 9.52 -16.08 -22.12
C ARG A 114 8.98 -14.65 -22.22
N ILE A 115 8.26 -14.32 -23.30
CA ILE A 115 7.71 -12.98 -23.53
C ILE A 115 6.66 -12.60 -22.46
N LYS A 116 5.78 -13.54 -22.07
CA LYS A 116 4.80 -13.30 -20.99
C LYS A 116 5.50 -13.03 -19.65
N LEU A 117 6.53 -13.81 -19.33
CA LEU A 117 7.31 -13.62 -18.10
C LEU A 117 8.04 -12.27 -18.08
N GLU A 118 8.65 -11.87 -19.19
CA GLU A 118 9.30 -10.56 -19.32
C GLU A 118 8.31 -9.41 -19.15
N ARG A 119 7.13 -9.49 -19.77
CA ARG A 119 6.06 -8.50 -19.57
C ARG A 119 5.62 -8.42 -18.11
N LYS A 120 5.49 -9.58 -17.43
CA LYS A 120 5.16 -9.64 -15.99
C LYS A 120 6.25 -8.99 -15.14
N ARG A 121 7.53 -9.29 -15.42
CA ARG A 121 8.70 -8.69 -14.74
C ARG A 121 8.77 -7.18 -14.96
N LEU A 122 8.53 -6.70 -16.18
CA LEU A 122 8.53 -5.27 -16.49
C LEU A 122 7.41 -4.53 -15.75
N ARG A 123 6.18 -5.07 -15.77
CA ARG A 123 5.07 -4.49 -15.00
C ARG A 123 5.37 -4.44 -13.50
N ASN A 124 5.93 -5.51 -12.93
CA ASN A 124 6.31 -5.53 -11.52
C ASN A 124 7.42 -4.52 -11.21
N ARG A 125 8.44 -4.39 -12.08
CA ARG A 125 9.51 -3.40 -11.94
C ARG A 125 8.95 -1.99 -11.89
N ILE A 126 8.05 -1.64 -12.80
CA ILE A 126 7.39 -0.32 -12.84
C ILE A 126 6.55 -0.09 -11.57
N ALA A 127 5.77 -1.09 -11.15
CA ALA A 127 4.94 -1.01 -9.94
C ALA A 127 5.79 -0.81 -8.68
N ALA A 128 6.90 -1.54 -8.54
CA ALA A 128 7.83 -1.41 -7.43
C ALA A 128 8.44 0.00 -7.37
N SER A 129 8.89 0.53 -8.52
CA SER A 129 9.40 1.90 -8.61
C SER A 129 8.34 2.94 -8.21
N LYS A 130 7.09 2.78 -8.68
CA LYS A 130 5.98 3.68 -8.31
C LYS A 130 5.64 3.59 -6.81
N CYS A 131 5.67 2.40 -6.23
CA CYS A 131 5.46 2.18 -4.80
C CYS A 131 6.55 2.87 -3.97
N ARG A 132 7.83 2.67 -4.33
CA ARG A 132 8.97 3.34 -3.70
C ARG A 132 8.86 4.87 -3.80
N LYS A 133 8.52 5.40 -4.99
CA LYS A 133 8.31 6.83 -5.21
C LYS A 133 7.21 7.39 -4.30
N ARG A 134 6.04 6.75 -4.26
CA ARG A 134 4.94 7.18 -3.37
C ARG A 134 5.32 7.12 -1.88
N LYS A 135 6.10 6.12 -1.47
CA LYS A 135 6.60 6.02 -0.09
C LYS A 135 7.52 7.19 0.25
N LEU A 136 8.46 7.51 -0.63
CA LEU A 136 9.38 8.65 -0.44
C LEU A 136 8.63 9.99 -0.45
N GLU A 137 7.67 10.18 -1.36
CA GLU A 137 6.81 11.37 -1.36
C GLU A 137 6.02 11.51 -0.04
N ARG A 138 5.50 10.39 0.49
CA ARG A 138 4.80 10.41 1.78
C ARG A 138 5.73 10.73 2.94
N ILE A 139 6.96 10.20 2.95
CA ILE A 139 7.97 10.54 3.96
C ILE A 139 8.28 12.04 3.89
N SER A 140 8.60 12.55 2.70
CA SER A 140 8.90 13.97 2.48
C SER A 140 7.79 14.91 2.96
N ARG A 141 6.51 14.61 2.64
CA ARG A 141 5.37 15.39 3.14
C ARG A 141 5.24 15.38 4.66
N LEU A 142 5.53 14.24 5.29
CA LEU A 142 5.48 14.14 6.75
C LEU A 142 6.63 14.92 7.40
N GLU A 143 7.83 14.85 6.82
CA GLU A 143 8.99 15.62 7.26
C GLU A 143 8.74 17.13 7.14
N GLU A 144 8.16 17.59 6.02
CA GLU A 144 7.74 18.98 5.82
C GLU A 144 6.72 19.42 6.88
N LYS A 145 5.70 18.59 7.16
CA LYS A 145 4.69 18.89 8.18
C LYS A 145 5.31 18.97 9.58
N VAL A 146 6.24 18.07 9.91
CA VAL A 146 6.98 18.12 11.18
C VAL A 146 7.82 19.39 11.26
N HIS A 147 8.49 19.76 10.19
CA HIS A 147 9.26 21.00 10.13
C HIS A 147 8.35 22.22 10.37
N ALA A 148 7.24 22.33 9.65
CA ALA A 148 6.28 23.43 9.79
C ALA A 148 5.75 23.55 11.23
N LEU A 149 5.30 22.43 11.82
CA LEU A 149 4.79 22.42 13.20
C LEU A 149 5.87 22.78 14.22
N LYS A 150 7.13 22.40 13.99
CA LYS A 150 8.25 22.80 14.86
C LYS A 150 8.52 24.30 14.79
N THR A 151 8.49 24.86 13.58
CA THR A 151 8.64 26.31 13.37
C THR A 151 7.54 27.07 14.09
N GLU A 152 6.27 26.70 13.87
CA GLU A 152 5.12 27.33 14.53
C GLU A 152 5.20 27.22 16.06
N ASN A 153 5.56 26.04 16.59
CA ASN A 153 5.72 25.87 18.04
C ASN A 153 6.85 26.74 18.61
N SER A 154 7.95 26.88 17.87
CA SER A 154 9.03 27.81 18.25
C SER A 154 8.54 29.26 18.27
N GLU A 155 7.78 29.69 17.27
CA GLU A 155 7.20 31.04 17.18
C GLU A 155 6.20 31.30 18.30
N LEU A 156 5.30 30.36 18.60
CA LEU A 156 4.40 30.47 19.74
C LEU A 156 5.19 30.54 21.06
N GLY A 157 6.29 29.80 21.17
CA GLY A 157 7.22 29.88 22.30
C GLY A 157 7.82 31.27 22.48
N THR A 158 8.23 31.94 21.39
CA THR A 158 8.75 33.32 21.47
C THR A 158 7.67 34.30 21.87
N VAL A 159 6.45 34.17 21.35
CA VAL A 159 5.29 35.01 21.74
C VAL A 159 5.00 34.87 23.24
N VAL A 160 4.98 33.64 23.77
CA VAL A 160 4.80 33.40 25.21
C VAL A 160 5.91 34.05 26.03
N SER A 161 7.16 33.99 25.58
CA SER A 161 8.29 34.65 26.26
C SER A 161 8.08 36.16 26.33
N VAL A 162 7.74 36.80 25.21
CA VAL A 162 7.50 38.24 25.13
C VAL A 162 6.35 38.68 26.05
N LEU A 163 5.25 37.91 26.06
CA LEU A 163 4.12 38.20 26.95
C LEU A 163 4.49 38.05 28.43
N ARG A 164 5.29 37.03 28.78
CA ARG A 164 5.81 36.88 30.15
C ARG A 164 6.69 38.07 30.54
N ASP A 165 7.56 38.54 29.66
CA ASP A 165 8.41 39.71 29.89
C ASP A 165 7.57 40.99 30.04
N GLN A 166 6.52 41.15 29.25
CA GLN A 166 5.60 42.28 29.37
C GLN A 166 4.85 42.25 30.70
N VAL A 167 4.34 41.08 31.13
CA VAL A 167 3.71 40.91 32.44
C VAL A 167 4.70 41.22 33.57
N CYS A 168 5.95 40.78 33.45
CA CYS A 168 6.98 41.07 34.45
C CYS A 168 7.28 42.56 34.54
N ARG A 169 7.44 43.24 33.39
CA ARG A 169 7.65 44.70 33.34
C ARG A 169 6.49 45.47 33.97
N LEU A 170 5.26 45.16 33.58
CA LEU A 170 4.07 45.82 34.14
C LEU A 170 3.92 45.58 35.65
N LYS A 171 4.20 44.35 36.12
CA LYS A 171 4.22 44.04 37.56
C LYS A 171 5.25 44.89 38.30
N GLN A 172 6.45 45.04 37.73
CA GLN A 172 7.51 45.85 38.33
C GLN A 172 7.13 47.34 38.41
N GLU A 173 6.49 47.88 37.37
CA GLU A 173 5.97 49.25 37.36
C GLU A 173 4.88 49.45 38.42
N VAL A 174 3.90 48.54 38.49
CA VAL A 174 2.86 48.55 39.53
C VAL A 174 3.48 48.52 40.93
N MET A 175 4.44 47.63 41.17
CA MET A 175 5.16 47.56 42.45
C MET A 175 5.90 48.87 42.78
N THR A 176 6.42 49.56 41.77
CA THR A 176 7.12 50.84 41.94
C THR A 176 6.13 51.95 42.33
N HIS A 177 4.96 52.01 41.69
CA HIS A 177 3.91 52.96 42.05
C HIS A 177 3.36 52.73 43.46
N VAL A 178 3.15 51.46 43.86
CA VAL A 178 2.73 51.12 45.23
C VAL A 178 3.77 51.59 46.24
N LYS A 179 5.07 51.41 45.97
CA LYS A 179 6.16 51.92 46.82
C LYS A 179 6.19 53.45 46.91
N GLN A 180 5.73 54.15 45.87
CA GLN A 180 5.60 55.61 45.86
C GLN A 180 4.32 56.11 46.54
N GLY A 181 3.51 55.22 47.12
CA GLY A 181 2.31 55.57 47.89
C GLY A 181 1.01 55.55 47.08
N CYS A 182 1.01 55.08 45.83
CA CYS A 182 -0.21 54.91 45.05
C CYS A 182 -1.03 53.73 45.59
N GLN A 183 -2.30 53.96 45.91
CA GLN A 183 -3.23 52.92 46.37
C GLN A 183 -3.89 52.22 45.17
N ILE A 184 -3.20 51.23 44.61
CA ILE A 184 -3.70 50.44 43.46
C ILE A 184 -4.52 49.27 43.99
N MET A 185 -5.85 49.30 43.80
CA MET A 185 -6.72 48.16 44.13
C MET A 185 -6.45 47.02 43.14
N MET A 186 -5.73 45.99 43.60
CA MET A 186 -5.58 44.75 42.85
C MET A 186 -6.88 43.96 42.99
N SER A 187 -7.77 44.08 42.01
CA SER A 187 -8.93 43.19 41.88
C SER A 187 -8.40 41.77 41.67
N SER A 188 -8.43 40.95 42.71
CA SER A 188 -8.05 39.55 42.65
C SER A 188 -9.01 38.81 41.74
N TYR A 189 -8.60 38.52 40.51
CA TYR A 189 -9.27 37.51 39.71
C TYR A 189 -8.88 36.13 40.30
N ALA A 190 -9.86 35.48 40.91
CA ALA A 190 -9.76 34.09 41.32
C ALA A 190 -9.69 33.19 40.07
N PRO A 191 -8.89 32.11 40.11
CA PRO A 191 -8.68 31.22 38.96
C PRO A 191 -9.94 30.48 38.52
#